data_AF-A0A7Y1MX03-F1
#
_entry.id   AF-A0A7Y1MX03-F1
#
_cell.length_a   1.000
_cell.length_b   1.000
_cell.length_c   1.000
_cell.angle_alpha   90.00
_cell.angle_beta   90.00
_cell.angle_gamma   90.00
#
_symmetry.space_group_name_H-M   'P 1'
#
loop_
_entity.id
_entity.type
_entity.pdbx_description
1 polymer ?
#
loop_
_entity_poly.entity_id
_entity_poly.type
_entity_poly.pdbx_seq_one_letter_code
_entity_poly.pdbx_strand_id
1 'polypeptide(L)'
;MPPTSLLELFELSDFGIRLTPAPEVWDWVQAEILADTGTIHNEDHAHLLDAGIRVMWASSSFEKQGRTVLGQAEQVAFRAGGWQKARMEQQMRDWFGDVPAFIITLAADYCAQCSDLEFCALIEHELYHLAHATDKYGQPAFTQDGAPKIKLQGHDVEEFVGVVRRYGASPDVQELVDAANSPAEVGKLNIARACGTCLLKSA
;
A
#
# COMPACT_ATOMS: atom_id res chain seq x y z
N MET A 1 -10.75 7.07 -12.24
CA MET A 1 -10.97 5.94 -13.17
C MET A 1 -9.77 5.79 -14.09
N PRO A 2 -9.34 4.56 -14.42
CA PRO A 2 -8.25 4.34 -15.36
C PRO A 2 -8.63 4.74 -16.80
N PRO A 3 -7.66 5.07 -17.68
CA PRO A 3 -7.94 5.39 -19.08
C PRO A 3 -8.50 4.19 -19.86
N THR A 4 -9.54 4.40 -20.69
CA THR A 4 -10.16 3.33 -21.50
C THR A 4 -9.15 2.63 -22.42
N SER A 5 -8.22 3.38 -23.01
CA SER A 5 -7.17 2.82 -23.88
C SER A 5 -6.27 1.83 -23.15
N LEU A 6 -6.10 1.96 -21.83
CA LEU A 6 -5.33 1.02 -21.03
C LEU A 6 -6.11 -0.29 -20.78
N LEU A 7 -7.43 -0.20 -20.65
CA LEU A 7 -8.31 -1.36 -20.47
C LEU A 7 -8.42 -2.18 -21.76
N GLU A 8 -8.48 -1.53 -22.92
CA GLU A 8 -8.43 -2.20 -24.23
C GLU A 8 -7.10 -2.95 -24.45
N LEU A 9 -6.01 -2.46 -23.85
CA LEU A 9 -4.70 -3.11 -23.93
C LEU A 9 -4.58 -4.35 -23.04
N PHE A 10 -5.40 -4.48 -21.99
CA PHE A 10 -5.51 -5.73 -21.24
C PHE A 10 -6.07 -6.86 -22.11
N GLU A 11 -7.05 -6.56 -22.98
CA GLU A 11 -7.62 -7.54 -23.91
C GLU A 11 -6.63 -7.99 -24.99
N LEU A 12 -5.55 -7.22 -25.21
CA LEU A 12 -4.49 -7.48 -26.17
C LEU A 12 -3.27 -8.14 -25.48
N SER A 13 -3.43 -9.41 -25.11
CA SER A 13 -2.51 -10.21 -24.26
C SER A 13 -1.06 -10.36 -24.74
N ASP A 14 -0.73 -9.99 -25.98
CA ASP A 14 0.57 -10.28 -26.60
C ASP A 14 1.74 -9.39 -26.12
N PHE A 15 1.45 -8.31 -25.40
CA PHE A 15 2.43 -7.25 -25.16
C PHE A 15 2.93 -7.10 -23.72
N GLY A 16 2.46 -7.93 -22.79
CA GLY A 16 2.77 -7.82 -21.36
C GLY A 16 2.12 -6.60 -20.68
N ILE A 17 2.33 -6.46 -19.37
CA ILE A 17 1.74 -5.37 -18.58
C ILE A 17 2.17 -4.00 -19.14
N ARG A 18 1.20 -3.12 -19.37
CA ARG A 18 1.43 -1.73 -19.75
C ARG A 18 1.31 -0.83 -18.53
N LEU A 19 2.26 0.09 -18.41
CA LEU A 19 2.31 1.08 -17.33
C LEU A 19 2.10 2.48 -17.91
N THR A 20 1.28 3.28 -17.25
CA THR A 20 1.09 4.70 -17.59
C THR A 20 1.01 5.54 -16.32
N PRO A 21 1.52 6.78 -16.33
CA PRO A 21 1.28 7.73 -15.24
C PRO A 21 -0.20 7.94 -14.98
N ALA A 22 -0.54 8.19 -13.71
CA ALA A 22 -1.87 8.51 -13.23
C ALA A 22 -1.85 9.84 -12.43
N PRO A 23 -1.43 10.97 -13.04
CA PRO A 23 -1.34 12.25 -12.34
C PRO A 23 -2.67 12.66 -11.71
N GLU A 24 -3.80 12.36 -12.35
CA GLU A 24 -5.13 12.65 -11.86
C GLU A 24 -5.46 11.95 -10.53
N VAL A 25 -4.91 10.75 -10.31
CA VAL A 25 -5.08 10.03 -9.05
C VAL A 25 -4.24 10.68 -7.96
N TRP A 26 -2.99 11.05 -8.29
CA TRP A 26 -2.13 11.73 -7.32
C TRP A 26 -2.69 13.10 -6.91
N ASP A 27 -3.18 13.90 -7.86
CA ASP A 27 -3.83 15.18 -7.59
C ASP A 27 -5.04 15.02 -6.66
N TRP A 28 -5.85 13.98 -6.90
CA TRP A 28 -6.99 13.64 -6.03
C TRP A 28 -6.54 13.21 -4.63
N VAL A 29 -5.52 12.36 -4.51
CA VAL A 29 -4.95 11.95 -3.20
C VAL A 29 -4.47 13.18 -2.41
N GLN A 30 -3.75 14.09 -3.08
CA GLN A 30 -3.28 15.32 -2.44
C GLN A 30 -4.45 16.18 -1.95
N ALA A 31 -5.50 16.34 -2.76
CA ALA A 31 -6.64 17.20 -2.45
C ALA A 31 -7.58 16.62 -1.37
N GLU A 32 -7.85 15.31 -1.42
CA GLU A 32 -8.92 14.70 -0.62
C GLU A 32 -8.43 13.94 0.62
N ILE A 33 -7.23 13.35 0.56
CA ILE A 33 -6.68 12.52 1.64
C ILE A 33 -5.60 13.29 2.43
N LEU A 34 -4.65 13.92 1.72
CA LEU A 34 -3.50 14.54 2.39
C LEU A 34 -3.79 15.95 2.91
N ALA A 35 -4.47 16.79 2.12
CA ALA A 35 -4.81 18.14 2.54
C ALA A 35 -5.76 18.13 3.75
N ASP A 36 -5.52 19.02 4.71
CA ASP A 36 -6.35 19.21 5.90
C ASP A 36 -7.78 19.69 5.56
N THR A 37 -7.96 20.26 4.37
CA THR A 37 -9.26 20.64 3.81
C THR A 37 -9.97 19.51 3.06
N GLY A 38 -9.32 18.37 2.86
CA GLY A 38 -9.87 17.25 2.09
C GLY A 38 -11.07 16.61 2.76
N THR A 39 -12.05 16.15 1.98
CA THR A 39 -13.30 15.59 2.53
C THR A 39 -13.10 14.26 3.25
N ILE A 40 -12.02 13.54 2.92
CA ILE A 40 -11.60 12.30 3.56
C ILE A 40 -10.19 12.44 4.13
N HIS A 41 -9.84 13.61 4.67
CA HIS A 41 -8.52 13.86 5.25
C HIS A 41 -8.10 12.74 6.22
N ASN A 42 -6.83 12.35 6.16
CA ASN A 42 -6.21 11.41 7.09
C ASN A 42 -4.89 11.93 7.63
N GLU A 43 -4.88 12.29 8.91
CA GLU A 43 -3.69 12.80 9.61
C GLU A 43 -2.54 11.79 9.66
N ASP A 44 -2.84 10.48 9.58
CA ASP A 44 -1.84 9.41 9.56
C ASP A 44 -0.92 9.49 8.33
N HIS A 45 -1.30 10.26 7.30
CA HIS A 45 -0.53 10.47 6.07
C HIS A 45 0.10 11.86 5.97
N ALA A 46 0.08 12.68 7.03
CA ALA A 46 0.60 14.05 7.00
C ALA A 46 2.08 14.15 6.58
N HIS A 47 2.90 13.13 6.89
CA HIS A 47 4.31 13.08 6.48
C HIS A 47 4.52 12.89 4.97
N LEU A 48 3.45 12.67 4.19
CA LEU A 48 3.50 12.46 2.74
C LEU A 48 3.23 13.72 1.90
N LEU A 49 2.82 14.85 2.52
CA LEU A 49 2.42 16.08 1.81
C LEU A 49 3.46 16.57 0.79
N ASP A 50 4.74 16.59 1.20
CA ASP A 50 5.87 17.05 0.37
C ASP A 50 6.72 15.88 -0.14
N ALA A 51 6.22 14.65 -0.04
CA ALA A 51 6.94 13.47 -0.48
C ALA A 51 6.98 13.39 -2.01
N GLY A 52 8.12 12.97 -2.56
CA GLY A 52 8.29 12.73 -4.00
C GLY A 52 7.59 11.46 -4.46
N ILE A 53 6.26 11.41 -4.33
CA ILE A 53 5.41 10.26 -4.70
C ILE A 53 4.76 10.53 -6.05
N ARG A 54 4.61 9.48 -6.85
CA ARG A 54 3.80 9.47 -8.07
C ARG A 54 2.92 8.23 -8.12
N VAL A 55 1.80 8.33 -8.84
CA VAL A 55 0.88 7.22 -9.04
C VAL A 55 0.91 6.78 -10.50
N MET A 56 0.77 5.47 -10.71
CA MET A 56 0.72 4.83 -12.01
C MET A 56 -0.43 3.85 -12.10
N TRP A 57 -0.92 3.65 -13.31
CA TRP A 57 -1.77 2.53 -13.67
C TRP A 57 -0.94 1.40 -14.27
N ALA A 58 -1.21 0.17 -13.86
CA ALA A 58 -0.86 -1.05 -14.57
C ALA A 58 -2.10 -1.59 -15.29
N SER A 59 -1.95 -2.05 -16.53
CA SER A 59 -3.08 -2.57 -17.31
C SER A 59 -3.79 -3.75 -16.64
N SER A 60 -3.07 -4.54 -15.85
CA SER A 60 -3.64 -5.63 -15.07
C SER A 60 -2.91 -5.82 -13.75
N SER A 61 -3.58 -6.51 -12.82
CA SER A 61 -2.95 -7.10 -11.64
C SER A 61 -1.88 -8.14 -12.02
N PHE A 62 -1.07 -8.55 -11.03
CA PHE A 62 -0.11 -9.64 -11.19
C PHE A 62 -0.08 -10.56 -9.97
N GLU A 63 0.46 -11.77 -10.15
CA GLU A 63 0.56 -12.78 -9.09
C GLU A 63 1.92 -12.74 -8.39
N LYS A 64 1.91 -12.75 -7.06
CA LYS A 64 3.12 -12.80 -6.23
C LYS A 64 2.89 -13.75 -5.06
N GLN A 65 3.68 -14.83 -5.01
CA GLN A 65 3.60 -15.84 -3.94
C GLN A 65 2.17 -16.42 -3.75
N GLY A 66 1.44 -16.61 -4.85
CA GLY A 66 0.06 -17.15 -4.83
C GLY A 66 -1.00 -16.16 -4.37
N ARG A 67 -0.69 -14.86 -4.37
CA ARG A 67 -1.64 -13.77 -4.10
C ARG A 67 -1.66 -12.81 -5.26
N THR A 68 -2.86 -12.38 -5.63
CA THR A 68 -3.08 -11.30 -6.58
C THR A 68 -2.71 -9.96 -5.94
N VAL A 69 -1.89 -9.17 -6.63
CA VAL A 69 -1.45 -7.84 -6.20
C VAL A 69 -2.25 -6.80 -6.99
N LEU A 70 -3.07 -6.02 -6.27
CA LEU A 70 -3.96 -5.00 -6.83
C LEU A 70 -3.34 -3.59 -6.78
N GLY A 71 -2.41 -3.37 -5.86
CA GLY A 71 -1.61 -2.17 -5.73
C GLY A 71 -0.19 -2.50 -5.26
N GLN A 72 0.75 -1.60 -5.50
CA GLN A 72 2.09 -1.70 -4.91
C GLN A 72 2.74 -0.32 -4.77
N ALA A 73 3.06 0.05 -3.54
CA ALA A 73 3.99 1.13 -3.20
C ALA A 73 5.45 0.64 -3.23
N GLU A 74 6.32 1.36 -3.91
CA GLU A 74 7.75 1.05 -3.99
C GLU A 74 8.63 2.29 -3.93
N GLN A 75 9.84 2.12 -3.40
CA GLN A 75 10.89 3.13 -3.49
C GLN A 75 11.60 2.98 -4.84
N VAL A 76 11.73 4.08 -5.57
CA VAL A 76 12.43 4.09 -6.85
C VAL A 76 13.91 3.86 -6.62
N ALA A 77 14.40 2.70 -7.05
CA ALA A 77 15.79 2.31 -6.91
C ALA A 77 16.29 1.61 -8.19
N PHE A 78 17.23 2.24 -8.88
CA PHE A 78 17.85 1.67 -10.08
C PHE A 78 19.01 0.75 -9.71
N ARG A 79 18.75 -0.56 -9.70
CA ARG A 79 19.77 -1.61 -9.49
C ARG A 79 20.54 -1.93 -10.78
N ALA A 80 20.94 -0.90 -11.50
CA ALA A 80 21.65 -1.00 -12.78
C ALA A 80 22.64 0.16 -12.94
N GLY A 81 23.60 0.02 -13.86
CA GLY A 81 24.60 1.04 -14.18
C GLY A 81 24.56 1.48 -15.65
N GLY A 82 25.37 2.49 -15.98
CA GLY A 82 25.58 2.96 -17.35
C GLY A 82 24.28 3.26 -18.10
N TRP A 83 24.17 2.77 -19.33
CA TRP A 83 23.00 3.01 -20.19
C TRP A 83 21.71 2.35 -19.71
N GLN A 84 21.78 1.28 -18.91
CA GLN A 84 20.56 0.67 -18.34
C GLN A 84 19.91 1.63 -17.35
N LYS A 85 20.71 2.18 -16.42
CA LYS A 85 20.24 3.20 -15.48
C LYS A 85 19.74 4.45 -16.20
N ALA A 86 20.49 4.95 -17.19
CA ALA A 86 20.09 6.13 -17.94
C ALA A 86 18.73 5.98 -18.64
N ARG A 87 18.45 4.82 -19.26
CA ARG A 87 17.13 4.55 -19.87
C ARG A 87 16.00 4.49 -18.84
N MET A 88 16.25 3.89 -17.68
CA MET A 88 15.25 3.82 -16.61
C MET A 88 14.95 5.20 -16.02
N GLU A 89 15.98 6.01 -15.77
CA GLU A 89 15.78 7.40 -15.30
C GLU A 89 15.11 8.28 -16.35
N GLN A 90 15.48 8.13 -17.63
CA GLN A 90 14.84 8.85 -18.71
C GLN A 90 13.34 8.54 -18.75
N GLN A 91 12.96 7.26 -18.64
CA GLN A 91 11.55 6.87 -18.62
C GLN A 91 10.76 7.55 -17.49
N MET A 92 11.35 7.67 -16.29
CA MET A 92 10.72 8.38 -15.18
C MET A 92 10.57 9.87 -15.45
N ARG A 93 11.60 10.52 -15.99
CA ARG A 93 11.55 11.96 -16.36
C ARG A 93 10.54 12.22 -17.48
N ASP A 94 10.47 11.34 -18.47
CA ASP A 94 9.50 11.45 -19.57
C ASP A 94 8.05 11.32 -19.05
N TRP A 95 7.85 10.52 -18.00
CA TRP A 95 6.55 10.34 -17.37
C TRP A 95 6.16 11.43 -16.38
N PHE A 96 7.10 11.88 -15.54
CA PHE A 96 6.81 12.70 -14.36
C PHE A 96 7.50 14.07 -14.34
N GLY A 97 8.39 14.33 -15.30
CA GLY A 97 9.26 15.52 -15.30
C GLY A 97 10.49 15.40 -14.40
N ASP A 98 10.48 14.46 -13.46
CA ASP A 98 11.57 14.16 -12.53
C ASP A 98 11.69 12.65 -12.27
N VAL A 99 12.65 12.26 -11.42
CA VAL A 99 12.73 10.90 -10.90
C VAL A 99 12.09 10.91 -9.52
N PRO A 100 10.89 10.35 -9.33
CA PRO A 100 10.24 10.35 -8.02
C PRO A 100 11.01 9.48 -7.03
N ALA A 101 10.83 9.74 -5.74
CA ALA A 101 11.37 8.93 -4.66
C ALA A 101 10.58 7.63 -4.49
N PHE A 102 9.26 7.69 -4.68
CA PHE A 102 8.35 6.57 -4.52
C PHE A 102 7.31 6.54 -5.63
N ILE A 103 6.85 5.35 -5.99
CA ILE A 103 5.77 5.12 -6.94
C ILE A 103 4.73 4.20 -6.31
N ILE A 104 3.46 4.54 -6.48
CA ILE A 104 2.33 3.66 -6.21
C ILE A 104 1.78 3.21 -7.57
N THR A 105 1.70 1.91 -7.81
CA THR A 105 1.13 1.35 -9.03
C THR A 105 -0.18 0.64 -8.71
N LEU A 106 -1.25 0.92 -9.46
CA LEU A 106 -2.59 0.37 -9.24
C LEU A 106 -3.05 -0.46 -10.45
N ALA A 107 -3.67 -1.60 -10.18
CA ALA A 107 -4.23 -2.49 -11.19
C ALA A 107 -5.51 -1.89 -11.80
N ALA A 108 -5.44 -1.46 -13.05
CA ALA A 108 -6.51 -0.76 -13.75
C ALA A 108 -7.73 -1.65 -14.03
N ASP A 109 -7.50 -2.92 -14.35
CA ASP A 109 -8.55 -3.94 -14.52
C ASP A 109 -9.45 -4.06 -13.29
N TYR A 110 -8.85 -4.06 -12.09
CA TYR A 110 -9.56 -4.05 -10.83
C TYR A 110 -10.20 -2.68 -10.54
N CYS A 111 -9.44 -1.59 -10.65
CA CYS A 111 -9.91 -0.24 -10.33
C CYS A 111 -11.02 0.27 -11.26
N ALA A 112 -11.23 -0.36 -12.41
CA ALA A 112 -12.34 -0.08 -13.31
C ALA A 112 -13.67 -0.72 -12.86
N GLN A 113 -13.61 -1.71 -11.96
CA GLN A 113 -14.75 -2.54 -11.56
C GLN A 113 -15.07 -2.44 -10.08
N CYS A 114 -14.08 -2.10 -9.24
CA CYS A 114 -14.29 -1.96 -7.81
C CYS A 114 -15.20 -0.75 -7.49
N SER A 115 -15.85 -0.82 -6.34
CA SER A 115 -16.59 0.30 -5.76
C SER A 115 -15.65 1.45 -5.35
N ASP A 116 -16.21 2.65 -5.18
CA ASP A 116 -15.46 3.80 -4.66
C ASP A 116 -14.85 3.50 -3.27
N LEU A 117 -15.55 2.71 -2.45
CA LEU A 117 -15.08 2.28 -1.14
C LEU A 117 -13.82 1.43 -1.24
N GLU A 118 -13.85 0.41 -2.11
CA GLU A 118 -12.71 -0.47 -2.36
C GLU A 118 -11.52 0.28 -2.97
N PHE A 119 -11.79 1.22 -3.88
CA PHE A 119 -10.77 2.08 -4.46
C PHE A 119 -10.08 2.95 -3.39
N CYS A 120 -10.86 3.60 -2.51
CA CYS A 120 -10.30 4.40 -1.42
C CYS A 120 -9.50 3.54 -0.43
N ALA A 121 -10.01 2.35 -0.09
CA ALA A 121 -9.31 1.40 0.77
C ALA A 121 -7.97 0.95 0.17
N LEU A 122 -7.93 0.65 -1.13
CA LEU A 122 -6.72 0.27 -1.84
C LEU A 122 -5.69 1.42 -1.85
N ILE A 123 -6.12 2.64 -2.15
CA ILE A 123 -5.23 3.80 -2.17
C ILE A 123 -4.60 4.04 -0.79
N GLU A 124 -5.40 4.11 0.27
CA GLU A 124 -4.86 4.35 1.61
C GLU A 124 -4.01 3.19 2.10
N HIS A 125 -4.35 1.94 1.75
CA HIS A 125 -3.49 0.78 1.99
C HIS A 125 -2.08 1.00 1.43
N GLU A 126 -1.97 1.41 0.16
CA GLU A 126 -0.67 1.70 -0.45
C GLU A 126 0.04 2.92 0.19
N LEU A 127 -0.71 3.92 0.66
CA LEU A 127 -0.12 5.06 1.38
C LEU A 127 0.44 4.64 2.76
N TYR A 128 -0.20 3.69 3.46
CA TYR A 128 0.31 3.17 4.73
C TYR A 128 1.63 2.41 4.57
N HIS A 129 1.91 1.83 3.40
CA HIS A 129 3.24 1.27 3.12
C HIS A 129 4.36 2.33 3.15
N LEU A 130 4.03 3.60 2.95
CA LEU A 130 4.97 4.72 2.99
C LEU A 130 4.99 5.34 4.38
N ALA A 131 5.58 4.67 5.37
CA ALA A 131 5.56 5.12 6.75
C ALA A 131 6.66 6.16 7.08
N HIS A 132 6.40 7.04 8.06
CA HIS A 132 7.44 7.87 8.66
C HIS A 132 8.42 6.98 9.44
N ALA A 133 9.67 6.93 9.00
CA ALA A 133 10.72 6.22 9.71
C ALA A 133 10.94 6.82 11.10
N THR A 134 11.20 5.96 12.07
CA THR A 134 11.62 6.37 13.42
C THR A 134 13.13 6.24 13.57
N ASP A 135 13.72 7.04 14.46
CA ASP A 135 15.11 6.91 14.88
C ASP A 135 15.29 5.75 15.88
N LYS A 136 16.51 5.59 16.39
CA LYS A 136 16.85 4.54 17.38
C LYS A 136 16.15 4.71 18.74
N TYR A 137 15.48 5.83 18.97
CA TYR A 137 14.73 6.14 20.18
C TYR A 137 13.20 6.10 19.95
N GLY A 138 12.76 5.72 18.75
CA GLY A 138 11.34 5.68 18.40
C GLY A 138 10.74 7.05 18.05
N GLN A 139 11.56 8.09 17.90
CA GLN A 139 11.08 9.41 17.49
C GLN A 139 11.05 9.54 15.96
N PRO A 140 10.16 10.38 15.38
CA PRO A 140 10.13 10.60 13.94
C PRO A 140 11.50 11.05 13.40
N ALA A 141 11.99 10.37 12.38
CA ALA A 141 13.28 10.64 11.76
C ALA A 141 13.14 11.57 10.56
N PHE A 142 14.14 12.42 10.35
CA PHE A 142 14.17 13.38 9.25
C PHE A 142 15.41 13.17 8.37
N THR A 143 15.33 13.58 7.11
CA THR A 143 16.48 13.66 6.21
C THR A 143 17.40 14.81 6.61
N GLN A 144 18.58 14.91 5.99
CA GLN A 144 19.50 16.02 6.24
C GLN A 144 18.88 17.38 5.89
N ASP A 145 17.96 17.39 4.93
CA ASP A 145 17.25 18.58 4.46
C ASP A 145 16.01 18.91 5.32
N GLY A 146 15.74 18.12 6.37
CA GLY A 146 14.63 18.35 7.30
C GLY A 146 13.29 17.75 6.88
N ALA A 147 13.20 17.09 5.72
CA ALA A 147 11.99 16.40 5.29
C ALA A 147 11.75 15.11 6.11
N PRO A 148 10.50 14.65 6.30
CA PRO A 148 10.21 13.35 6.89
C PRO A 148 10.97 12.23 6.18
N LYS A 149 11.67 11.40 6.93
CA LYS A 149 12.34 10.23 6.36
C LYS A 149 11.31 9.13 6.15
N ILE A 150 10.99 8.81 4.90
CA ILE A 150 10.01 7.78 4.55
C ILE A 150 10.71 6.42 4.45
N LYS A 151 10.08 5.37 4.97
CA LYS A 151 10.48 3.97 4.81
C LYS A 151 9.34 3.17 4.20
N LEU A 152 9.68 2.09 3.48
CA LEU A 152 8.71 1.07 3.16
C LEU A 152 8.47 0.21 4.40
N GLN A 153 7.22 0.12 4.82
CA GLN A 153 6.73 -0.79 5.85
C GLN A 153 5.95 -1.90 5.15
N GLY A 154 6.20 -3.16 5.51
CA GLY A 154 5.36 -4.26 5.01
C GLY A 154 3.95 -4.17 5.59
N HIS A 155 3.12 -5.18 5.31
CA HIS A 155 1.79 -5.25 5.92
C HIS A 155 1.92 -5.29 7.44
N ASP A 156 1.61 -4.17 8.09
CA ASP A 156 1.69 -4.00 9.54
C ASP A 156 0.30 -3.71 10.09
N VAL A 157 0.11 -3.95 11.39
CA VAL A 157 -1.17 -3.79 12.09
C VAL A 157 -1.73 -2.38 11.92
N GLU A 158 -0.87 -1.36 11.85
CA GLU A 158 -1.28 0.04 11.66
C GLU A 158 -1.99 0.27 10.32
N GLU A 159 -1.51 -0.33 9.24
CA GLU A 159 -2.16 -0.32 7.92
C GLU A 159 -3.54 -0.97 8.00
N PHE A 160 -3.63 -2.18 8.56
CA PHE A 160 -4.88 -2.91 8.71
C PHE A 160 -5.89 -2.15 9.57
N VAL A 161 -5.45 -1.62 10.72
CA VAL A 161 -6.33 -0.88 11.63
C VAL A 161 -6.79 0.42 10.98
N GLY A 162 -5.90 1.15 10.31
CA GLY A 162 -6.22 2.38 9.61
C GLY A 162 -7.28 2.20 8.53
N VAL A 163 -7.08 1.21 7.65
CA VAL A 163 -8.02 0.85 6.57
C VAL A 163 -9.35 0.36 7.14
N VAL A 164 -9.33 -0.58 8.09
CA VAL A 164 -10.56 -1.15 8.68
C VAL A 164 -11.37 -0.09 9.43
N ARG A 165 -10.71 0.82 10.16
CA ARG A 165 -11.36 1.93 10.87
C ARG A 165 -12.10 2.87 9.91
N ARG A 166 -11.56 3.11 8.72
CA ARG A 166 -12.07 4.11 7.77
C ARG A 166 -13.04 3.52 6.76
N TYR A 167 -12.81 2.28 6.31
CA TYR A 167 -13.55 1.65 5.22
C TYR A 167 -14.27 0.35 5.60
N GLY A 168 -14.08 -0.15 6.82
CA GLY A 168 -14.63 -1.41 7.28
C GLY A 168 -13.74 -2.61 6.95
N ALA A 169 -14.12 -3.77 7.50
CA ALA A 169 -13.41 -5.02 7.28
C ALA A 169 -13.66 -5.57 5.87
N SER A 170 -12.60 -6.01 5.19
CA SER A 170 -12.74 -6.87 4.02
C SER A 170 -13.32 -8.24 4.44
N PRO A 171 -13.81 -9.07 3.51
CA PRO A 171 -14.31 -10.40 3.84
C PRO A 171 -13.32 -11.24 4.67
N ASP A 172 -12.05 -11.27 4.27
CA ASP A 172 -11.00 -12.01 4.99
C ASP A 172 -10.74 -11.45 6.40
N VAL A 173 -10.80 -10.12 6.56
CA VAL A 173 -10.68 -9.49 7.88
C VAL A 173 -11.93 -9.76 8.72
N GLN A 174 -13.10 -9.81 8.10
CA GLN A 174 -14.35 -10.12 8.79
C GLN A 174 -14.33 -11.56 9.32
N GLU A 175 -13.78 -12.53 8.58
CA GLU A 175 -13.55 -13.89 9.08
C GLU A 175 -12.66 -13.90 10.33
N LEU A 176 -11.59 -13.09 10.33
CA LEU A 176 -10.73 -12.95 11.51
C LEU A 176 -11.47 -12.31 12.69
N VAL A 177 -12.29 -11.29 12.44
CA VAL A 177 -13.11 -10.64 13.47
C VAL A 177 -14.12 -11.62 14.07
N ASP A 178 -14.79 -12.41 13.23
CA ASP A 178 -15.78 -13.40 13.66
C ASP A 178 -15.12 -14.52 14.47
N ALA A 179 -13.93 -14.96 14.06
CA ALA A 179 -13.12 -15.91 14.81
C ALA A 179 -12.67 -15.35 16.17
N ALA A 180 -12.25 -14.08 16.22
CA ALA A 180 -11.82 -13.41 17.45
C ALA A 180 -12.99 -13.17 18.43
N ASN A 181 -14.20 -12.95 17.91
CA ASN A 181 -15.42 -12.79 18.71
C ASN A 181 -16.02 -14.12 19.18
N SER A 182 -15.51 -15.25 18.69
CA SER A 182 -15.95 -16.59 19.08
C SER A 182 -15.10 -17.16 20.23
N PRO A 183 -15.63 -18.05 21.09
CA PRO A 183 -14.82 -18.76 22.06
C PRO A 183 -13.72 -19.56 21.35
N ALA A 184 -12.48 -19.46 21.85
CA ALA A 184 -11.37 -20.24 21.30
C ALA A 184 -11.68 -21.74 21.33
N GLU A 185 -11.49 -22.42 20.19
CA GLU A 185 -11.76 -23.85 20.04
C GLU A 185 -10.91 -24.71 21.00
N VAL A 186 -9.72 -24.22 21.35
CA VAL A 186 -8.81 -24.88 22.28
C VAL A 186 -8.89 -24.21 23.65
N GLY A 187 -9.63 -24.83 24.56
CA GLY A 187 -9.75 -24.37 25.94
C GLY A 187 -8.43 -24.41 26.71
N LYS A 188 -8.19 -23.42 27.58
CA LYS A 188 -6.97 -23.30 28.42
C LYS A 188 -6.63 -24.57 29.19
N LEU A 189 -7.64 -25.31 29.68
CA LEU A 189 -7.43 -26.57 30.39
C LEU A 189 -6.87 -27.68 29.50
N ASN A 190 -7.33 -27.76 28.24
CA ASN A 190 -6.81 -28.73 27.28
C ASN A 190 -5.35 -28.43 26.93
N ILE A 191 -5.00 -27.14 26.80
CA ILE A 191 -3.61 -26.68 26.62
C ILE A 191 -2.75 -27.08 27.83
N ALA A 192 -3.22 -26.81 29.04
CA ALA A 192 -2.49 -27.12 30.26
C ALA A 192 -2.24 -28.63 30.43
N ARG A 193 -3.21 -29.48 30.05
CA ARG A 193 -3.08 -30.94 30.03
C ARG A 193 -2.10 -31.42 28.95
N ALA A 194 -2.16 -30.87 27.74
CA ALA A 194 -1.24 -31.22 26.65
C ALA A 194 0.22 -30.87 26.97
N CYS A 195 0.44 -29.76 27.70
CA CYS A 195 1.76 -29.29 28.12
C CYS A 195 2.45 -30.22 29.16
N GLY A 196 1.70 -31.02 29.93
CA GLY A 196 2.23 -31.96 30.93
C GLY A 196 2.92 -31.34 32.17
N THR A 197 3.37 -30.09 32.08
CA THR A 197 4.07 -29.33 33.14
C THR A 197 3.31 -28.09 33.59
N CYS A 198 2.34 -27.63 32.82
CA CYS A 198 1.57 -26.41 33.10
C CYS A 198 0.60 -26.58 34.28
N LEU A 199 0.20 -27.81 34.62
CA LEU A 199 -0.59 -28.11 35.82
C LEU A 199 0.23 -28.08 37.12
N LEU A 200 1.56 -28.21 37.05
CA LEU A 200 2.45 -28.13 38.21
C LEU A 200 2.69 -26.68 38.68
N LYS A 201 2.42 -25.68 37.84
CA LYS A 201 2.61 -24.24 38.16
C LYS A 201 1.33 -23.55 38.65
N SER A 202 0.20 -24.25 38.63
CA SER A 202 -1.11 -23.73 39.03
C SER A 202 -1.55 -24.25 40.41
N ALA A 203 -0.68 -24.98 41.11
CA ALA A 203 -0.88 -25.53 42.45
C ALA A 203 -0.05 -24.78 43.48
#